data_AF-A0A2J8RH80-F1
#
_entry.id   AF-A0A2J8RH80-F1
#
_cell.length_a   1.000
_cell.length_b   1.000
_cell.length_c   1.000
_cell.angle_alpha   90.00
_cell.angle_beta   90.00
_cell.angle_gamma   90.00
#
_symmetry.space_group_name_H-M   'P 1'
#
loop_
_entity.id
_entity.type
_entity.pdbx_description
1 polymer ?
#
loop_
_entity_poly.entity_id
_entity_poly.type
_entity_poly.pdbx_seq_one_letter_code
_entity_poly.pdbx_strand_id
1 'polypeptide(L)'
;MATNFLAHEKIWFDKFKYDDAERRFYEQMNGPVAGASRQENGASVILRDIARARENIQKSLAGSSGPGASSGPSGDHSELVVRIASLEVENQSLRGVVQELQQAISKLEARLNVLEKSSPGHRATTPQTQHVSPMRQVEPPAKKPATPAEDDEDDDIDLFGSDNEEEDKEAAQLREERLRQYAEKKAKKPALVAKSSIL
;
A
#
# COMPACT_ATOMS: atom_id res chain seq x y z
N MET A 1 92.59 2.77 10.27
CA MET A 1 91.99 1.41 10.15
C MET A 1 90.48 1.56 10.01
N ALA A 2 89.95 1.63 8.78
CA ALA A 2 88.53 1.35 8.45
C ALA A 2 88.24 1.64 6.96
N THR A 3 88.60 0.73 6.05
CA THR A 3 88.19 0.83 4.63
C THR A 3 87.93 -0.54 3.99
N ASN A 4 87.38 -1.51 4.71
CA ASN A 4 87.03 -2.83 4.16
C ASN A 4 85.63 -3.29 4.60
N PHE A 5 84.66 -2.37 4.67
CA PHE A 5 83.27 -2.73 4.96
C PHE A 5 82.44 -2.96 3.68
N LEU A 6 82.83 -2.39 2.54
CA LEU A 6 82.11 -2.52 1.27
C LEU A 6 82.40 -3.82 0.49
N ALA A 7 83.43 -4.58 0.86
CA ALA A 7 83.86 -5.78 0.12
C ALA A 7 82.91 -6.98 0.30
N HIS A 8 81.99 -6.92 1.26
CA HIS A 8 81.01 -7.98 1.55
C HIS A 8 79.57 -7.56 1.22
N GLU A 9 79.37 -6.38 0.65
CA GLU A 9 78.04 -5.99 0.21
C GLU A 9 77.71 -6.74 -1.08
N LYS A 10 76.68 -7.57 -1.02
CA LYS A 10 76.10 -8.25 -2.18
C LYS A 10 75.26 -7.23 -2.95
N ILE A 11 75.95 -6.22 -3.51
CA ILE A 11 75.33 -5.11 -4.23
C ILE A 11 74.77 -5.68 -5.53
N TRP A 12 73.44 -5.71 -5.63
CA TRP A 12 72.76 -6.14 -6.83
C TRP A 12 72.70 -4.99 -7.84
N PHE A 13 73.84 -4.75 -8.52
CA PHE A 13 73.99 -3.68 -9.50
C PHE A 13 72.94 -3.72 -10.61
N ASP A 14 72.46 -4.92 -10.96
CA ASP A 14 71.47 -5.11 -12.01
C ASP A 14 70.01 -5.14 -11.51
N LYS A 15 69.74 -4.90 -10.22
CA LYS A 15 68.38 -4.97 -9.66
C LYS A 15 67.38 -4.16 -10.48
N PHE A 16 67.75 -2.96 -10.91
CA PHE A 16 66.88 -2.11 -11.72
C PHE A 16 66.48 -2.74 -13.07
N LYS A 17 67.34 -3.56 -13.67
CA LYS A 17 67.04 -4.26 -14.93
C LYS A 17 66.03 -5.36 -14.71
N TYR A 18 66.15 -6.09 -13.60
CA TYR A 18 65.20 -7.13 -13.22
C TYR A 18 63.86 -6.52 -12.78
N ASP A 19 63.88 -5.42 -12.02
CA ASP A 19 62.69 -4.68 -11.64
C ASP A 19 61.96 -4.10 -12.87
N ASP A 20 62.69 -3.57 -13.87
CA ASP A 20 62.10 -3.08 -15.14
C ASP A 20 61.54 -4.24 -15.98
N ALA A 21 62.25 -5.37 -16.06
CA ALA A 21 61.78 -6.56 -16.75
C ALA A 21 60.54 -7.17 -16.08
N GLU A 22 60.51 -7.22 -14.75
CA GLU A 22 59.38 -7.69 -13.95
C GLU A 22 58.17 -6.76 -14.13
N ARG A 23 58.38 -5.45 -14.07
CA ARG A 23 57.33 -4.46 -14.35
C ARG A 23 56.74 -4.68 -15.74
N ARG A 24 57.57 -4.78 -16.78
CA ARG A 24 57.10 -5.04 -18.15
C ARG A 24 56.40 -6.38 -18.27
N PHE A 25 56.86 -7.42 -17.58
CA PHE A 25 56.22 -8.73 -17.60
C PHE A 25 54.81 -8.66 -17.00
N TYR A 26 54.64 -8.03 -15.83
CA TYR A 26 53.33 -7.88 -15.21
C TYR A 26 52.44 -6.86 -15.93
N GLU A 27 53.00 -5.79 -16.49
CA GLU A 27 52.26 -4.86 -17.36
C GLU A 27 51.86 -5.53 -18.68
N GLN A 28 52.61 -6.51 -19.20
CA GLN A 28 52.25 -7.27 -20.39
C GLN A 28 51.19 -8.36 -20.09
N MET A 29 51.28 -9.00 -18.92
CA MET A 29 50.32 -10.01 -18.44
C MET A 29 49.00 -9.39 -17.97
N ASN A 30 49.04 -8.20 -17.37
CA ASN A 30 47.88 -7.49 -16.82
C ASN A 30 47.44 -6.28 -17.66
N GLY A 31 48.24 -5.89 -18.66
CA GLY A 31 47.84 -4.93 -19.68
C GLY A 31 46.78 -5.53 -20.60
N PRO A 32 46.13 -4.72 -21.45
CA PRO A 32 45.13 -5.23 -22.37
C PRO A 32 45.80 -6.26 -23.28
N VAL A 33 45.60 -7.55 -22.97
CA VAL A 33 45.90 -8.65 -23.87
C VAL A 33 45.30 -8.24 -25.21
N ALA A 34 46.05 -8.41 -26.29
CA ALA A 34 45.60 -8.14 -27.67
C ALA A 34 44.46 -9.08 -28.14
N GLY A 35 43.59 -9.49 -27.21
CA GLY A 35 42.25 -10.06 -27.38
C GLY A 35 41.17 -9.26 -26.64
N ALA A 36 41.43 -8.00 -26.25
CA ALA A 36 40.49 -7.12 -25.55
C ALA A 36 39.30 -6.62 -26.40
N SER A 37 39.21 -6.99 -27.68
CA SER A 37 38.08 -6.58 -28.53
C SER A 37 36.74 -7.11 -28.03
N ARG A 38 36.69 -8.23 -27.29
CA ARG A 38 35.44 -8.78 -26.75
C ARG A 38 34.98 -8.09 -25.46
N GLN A 39 35.92 -7.65 -24.62
CA GLN A 39 35.59 -7.04 -23.32
C GLN A 39 35.31 -5.54 -23.43
N GLU A 40 35.99 -4.82 -24.32
CA GLU A 40 35.64 -3.42 -24.65
C GLU A 40 34.24 -3.32 -25.25
N ASN A 41 33.85 -4.30 -26.07
CA ASN A 41 32.49 -4.38 -26.59
C ASN A 41 31.46 -4.57 -25.48
N GLY A 42 31.73 -5.47 -24.51
CA GLY A 42 30.87 -5.65 -23.33
C GLY A 42 30.78 -4.41 -22.44
N ALA A 43 31.91 -3.77 -22.14
CA ALA A 43 31.95 -2.53 -21.37
C ALA A 43 31.21 -1.38 -22.09
N SER A 44 31.35 -1.30 -23.42
CA SER A 44 30.63 -0.33 -24.25
C SER A 44 29.13 -0.63 -24.35
N VAL A 45 28.70 -1.89 -24.25
CA VAL A 45 27.28 -2.28 -24.19
C VAL A 45 26.69 -1.88 -22.84
N ILE A 46 27.37 -2.19 -21.73
CA ILE A 46 26.93 -1.82 -20.39
C ILE A 46 26.82 -0.29 -20.25
N LEU A 47 27.79 0.47 -20.78
CA LEU A 47 27.72 1.94 -20.79
C LEU A 47 26.52 2.46 -21.58
N ARG A 48 26.18 1.84 -22.72
CA ARG A 48 24.98 2.19 -23.50
C ARG A 48 23.70 1.81 -22.75
N ASP A 49 23.67 0.68 -22.06
CA ASP A 49 22.52 0.25 -21.27
C ASP A 49 22.30 1.15 -20.06
N ILE A 50 23.37 1.57 -19.38
CA ILE A 50 23.33 2.55 -18.30
C ILE A 50 22.83 3.90 -18.83
N ALA A 51 23.31 4.36 -20.00
CA ALA A 51 22.84 5.59 -20.61
C ALA A 51 21.35 5.54 -20.94
N ARG A 52 20.88 4.43 -21.52
CA ARG A 52 19.45 4.21 -21.84
C ARG A 52 18.59 4.12 -20.58
N ALA A 53 19.06 3.43 -19.54
CA ALA A 53 18.35 3.35 -18.26
C ALA A 53 18.23 4.73 -17.60
N ARG A 54 19.30 5.54 -17.64
CA ARG A 54 19.27 6.93 -17.15
C ARG A 54 18.29 7.80 -17.92
N GLU A 55 18.29 7.71 -19.25
CA GLU A 55 17.34 8.44 -20.09
C GLU A 55 15.89 8.01 -19.79
N ASN A 56 15.64 6.72 -19.61
CA ASN A 56 14.30 6.22 -19.28
C ASN A 56 13.81 6.73 -17.93
N ILE A 57 14.66 6.69 -16.89
CA ILE A 57 14.35 7.26 -15.57
C ILE A 57 14.11 8.75 -15.69
N GLN A 58 14.93 9.49 -16.43
CA GLN A 58 14.75 10.92 -16.65
C GLN A 58 13.46 11.24 -17.39
N LYS A 59 13.05 10.43 -18.38
CA LYS A 59 11.80 10.61 -19.11
C LYS A 59 10.59 10.33 -18.23
N SER A 60 10.65 9.28 -17.41
CA SER A 60 9.62 9.00 -16.39
C SER A 60 9.54 10.12 -15.35
N LEU A 61 10.68 10.64 -14.89
CA LEU A 61 10.72 11.76 -13.96
C LEU A 61 10.30 13.07 -14.61
N ALA A 62 10.66 13.35 -15.86
CA ALA A 62 10.29 14.58 -16.55
C ALA A 62 8.78 14.65 -16.82
N GLY A 63 8.11 13.50 -16.96
CA GLY A 63 6.65 13.41 -16.90
C GLY A 63 6.04 13.80 -15.55
N SER A 64 6.84 13.82 -14.47
CA SER A 64 6.42 14.15 -13.10
C SER A 64 7.17 15.31 -12.44
N SER A 65 8.16 15.92 -13.10
CA SER A 65 9.18 16.75 -12.41
C SER A 65 9.83 17.76 -13.36
N GLY A 66 9.02 18.65 -13.94
CA GLY A 66 9.50 19.99 -14.29
C GLY A 66 9.54 20.87 -13.02
N PRO A 67 10.35 21.96 -13.00
CA PRO A 67 10.36 22.91 -11.88
C PRO A 67 8.99 23.63 -11.84
N GLY A 68 8.07 23.07 -11.07
CA GLY A 68 6.64 23.40 -11.06
C GLY A 68 5.71 22.21 -10.77
N ALA A 69 6.24 20.99 -10.61
CA ALA A 69 5.43 19.80 -10.32
C ALA A 69 4.93 19.73 -8.86
N SER A 70 3.98 20.61 -8.52
CA SER A 70 2.91 20.32 -7.57
C SER A 70 1.62 19.88 -8.27
N SER A 71 1.67 19.64 -9.58
CA SER A 71 0.53 19.17 -10.34
C SER A 71 0.69 17.68 -10.63
N GLY A 72 -0.13 16.87 -9.94
CA GLY A 72 -0.70 15.67 -10.55
C GLY A 72 -1.39 16.00 -11.89
N PRO A 73 -1.94 15.01 -12.60
CA PRO A 73 -2.39 15.15 -13.98
C PRO A 73 -3.23 16.42 -14.15
N SER A 74 -2.68 17.44 -14.83
CA SER A 74 -3.34 18.75 -15.00
C SER A 74 -4.64 18.65 -15.82
N GLY A 75 -4.87 17.53 -16.51
CA GLY A 75 -6.15 17.21 -17.13
C GLY A 75 -7.27 16.99 -16.10
N ASP A 76 -6.96 16.29 -15.01
CA ASP A 76 -7.90 15.96 -13.95
C ASP A 76 -8.25 17.20 -13.12
N HIS A 77 -7.33 18.16 -12.98
CA HIS A 77 -7.63 19.39 -12.25
C HIS A 77 -8.76 20.19 -12.91
N SER A 78 -8.76 20.29 -14.25
CA SER A 78 -9.84 20.97 -14.97
C SER A 78 -11.17 20.22 -14.84
N GLU A 79 -11.16 18.89 -14.90
CA GLU A 79 -12.36 18.07 -14.72
C GLU A 79 -12.90 18.15 -13.28
N LEU A 80 -12.01 18.15 -12.29
CA LEU A 80 -12.36 18.34 -10.88
C LEU A 80 -12.99 19.72 -10.65
N VAL A 81 -12.45 20.78 -11.27
CA VAL A 81 -13.05 22.12 -11.19
C VAL A 81 -14.46 22.15 -11.78
N VAL A 82 -14.68 21.50 -12.93
CA VAL A 82 -16.02 21.39 -13.53
C VAL A 82 -16.97 20.59 -12.63
N ARG A 83 -16.51 19.47 -12.06
CA ARG A 83 -17.29 18.66 -11.12
C ARG A 83 -17.65 19.43 -9.86
N ILE A 84 -16.71 20.19 -9.29
CA ILE A 84 -16.94 21.04 -8.12
C ILE A 84 -18.01 22.09 -8.44
N ALA A 85 -17.88 22.81 -9.57
CA ALA A 85 -18.87 23.80 -9.97
C ALA A 85 -20.27 23.19 -10.17
N SER A 86 -20.36 22.00 -10.76
CA SER A 86 -21.63 21.27 -10.91
C SER A 86 -22.24 20.90 -9.56
N LEU A 87 -21.42 20.36 -8.63
CA LEU A 87 -21.87 20.00 -7.29
C LEU A 87 -22.31 21.22 -6.48
N GLU A 88 -21.64 22.37 -6.62
CA GLU A 88 -22.03 23.61 -5.97
C GLU A 88 -23.42 24.09 -6.43
N VAL A 89 -23.71 24.00 -7.72
CA VAL A 89 -25.04 24.35 -8.28
C VAL A 89 -26.11 23.38 -7.80
N GLU A 90 -25.85 22.07 -7.82
CA GLU A 90 -26.79 21.07 -7.31
C GLU A 90 -27.06 21.27 -5.82
N ASN A 91 -26.02 21.55 -5.02
CA ASN A 91 -26.18 21.81 -3.59
C ASN A 91 -27.03 23.06 -3.33
N GLN A 92 -26.87 24.12 -4.12
CA GLN A 92 -27.73 25.30 -4.06
C GLN A 92 -29.18 24.96 -4.43
N SER A 93 -29.40 24.16 -5.48
CA SER A 93 -30.74 23.70 -5.88
C SER A 93 -31.41 22.89 -4.77
N LEU A 94 -30.70 21.92 -4.18
CA LEU A 94 -31.19 21.10 -3.07
C LEU A 94 -31.54 21.96 -1.85
N ARG A 95 -30.72 22.96 -1.50
CA ARG A 95 -31.03 23.91 -0.43
C ARG A 95 -32.29 24.71 -0.74
N GLY A 96 -32.52 25.10 -1.99
CA GLY A 96 -33.76 25.73 -2.45
C GLY A 96 -34.98 24.83 -2.26
N VAL A 97 -34.91 23.58 -2.72
CA VAL A 97 -35.99 22.59 -2.55
C VAL A 97 -36.29 22.37 -1.06
N VAL A 98 -35.27 22.28 -0.20
CA VAL A 98 -35.45 22.15 1.25
C VAL A 98 -36.18 23.36 1.83
N GLN A 99 -35.85 24.58 1.41
CA GLN A 99 -36.55 25.80 1.84
C GLN A 99 -38.01 25.80 1.38
N GLU A 100 -38.28 25.42 0.13
CA GLU A 100 -39.65 25.30 -0.39
C GLU A 100 -40.47 24.27 0.39
N LEU A 101 -39.89 23.10 0.69
CA LEU A 101 -40.53 22.08 1.52
C LEU A 101 -40.79 22.57 2.95
N GLN A 102 -39.83 23.28 3.56
CA GLN A 102 -40.03 23.89 4.88
C GLN A 102 -41.19 24.88 4.86
N GLN A 103 -41.28 25.75 3.85
CA GLN A 103 -42.40 26.69 3.69
C GLN A 103 -43.73 25.96 3.49
N ALA A 104 -43.75 24.90 2.68
CA ALA A 104 -44.94 24.09 2.46
C ALA A 104 -45.42 23.44 3.76
N ILE A 105 -44.50 22.90 4.57
CA ILE A 105 -44.81 22.31 5.88
C ILE A 105 -45.35 23.38 6.82
N SER A 106 -44.70 24.54 6.97
CA SER A 106 -45.21 25.62 7.83
C SER A 106 -46.60 26.10 7.40
N LYS A 107 -46.87 26.13 6.09
CA LYS A 107 -48.21 26.46 5.57
C LYS A 107 -49.25 25.39 5.90
N LEU A 108 -48.88 24.11 5.84
CA LEU A 108 -49.75 23.00 6.25
C LEU A 108 -50.00 23.02 7.75
N GLU A 109 -48.98 23.25 8.57
CA GLU A 109 -49.10 23.40 10.03
C GLU A 109 -50.04 24.55 10.41
N ALA A 110 -49.92 25.71 9.73
CA ALA A 110 -50.84 26.83 9.94
C ALA A 110 -52.29 26.46 9.58
N ARG A 111 -52.51 25.73 8.48
CA ARG A 111 -53.84 25.24 8.09
C ARG A 111 -54.39 24.21 9.07
N LEU A 112 -53.56 23.29 9.56
CA LEU A 112 -53.92 22.31 10.58
C LEU A 112 -54.37 23.01 11.86
N ASN A 113 -53.58 23.98 12.34
CA ASN A 113 -53.88 24.75 13.54
C ASN A 113 -55.21 25.53 13.42
N VAL A 114 -55.49 26.10 12.24
CA VAL A 114 -56.80 26.73 11.96
C VAL A 114 -57.93 25.70 11.98
N LEU A 115 -57.74 24.53 11.38
CA LEU A 115 -58.75 23.47 11.36
C LEU A 115 -59.04 22.93 12.77
N GLU A 116 -58.00 22.71 13.57
CA GLU A 116 -58.10 22.29 14.97
C GLU A 116 -58.84 23.31 15.84
N LYS A 117 -58.66 24.61 15.58
CA LYS A 117 -59.34 25.69 16.31
C LYS A 117 -60.74 26.00 15.80
N SER A 118 -61.03 25.74 14.53
CA SER A 118 -62.32 26.03 13.90
C SER A 118 -63.31 24.86 13.94
N SER A 119 -62.89 23.67 14.35
CA SER A 119 -63.77 22.51 14.57
C SER A 119 -64.18 22.38 16.05
N PRO A 120 -65.40 22.79 16.45
CA PRO A 120 -65.92 22.45 17.75
C PRO A 120 -66.38 20.99 17.75
N GLY A 121 -65.58 20.11 18.37
CA GLY A 121 -66.06 18.80 18.84
C GLY A 121 -65.61 17.59 18.02
N HIS A 122 -64.44 17.05 18.37
CA HIS A 122 -64.24 15.62 18.55
C HIS A 122 -63.11 15.37 19.57
N ARG A 123 -63.37 15.72 20.84
CA ARG A 123 -62.73 15.00 21.95
C ARG A 123 -63.59 13.77 22.24
N ALA A 124 -63.48 12.76 21.39
CA ALA A 124 -63.99 11.42 21.71
C ALA A 124 -63.00 10.75 22.66
N THR A 125 -63.30 10.88 23.95
CA THR A 125 -63.44 9.76 24.88
C THR A 125 -62.81 8.43 24.43
N THR A 126 -61.81 8.00 25.19
CA THR A 126 -61.47 6.60 25.45
C THR A 126 -62.71 5.68 25.48
N PRO A 127 -62.67 4.50 24.83
CA PRO A 127 -63.33 3.31 25.34
C PRO A 127 -62.27 2.38 25.93
N GLN A 128 -62.30 2.29 27.26
CA GLN A 128 -61.79 1.16 28.02
C GLN A 128 -62.59 -0.08 27.60
N THR A 129 -61.99 -0.98 26.82
CA THR A 129 -62.53 -2.34 26.66
C THR A 129 -61.80 -3.30 27.59
N GLN A 130 -62.64 -4.03 28.31
CA GLN A 130 -62.36 -4.90 29.43
C GLN A 130 -61.41 -6.05 29.10
N HIS A 131 -60.48 -6.23 30.04
CA HIS A 131 -59.87 -7.47 30.47
C HIS A 131 -60.70 -8.74 30.22
N VAL A 132 -60.14 -9.68 29.44
CA VAL A 132 -60.20 -11.13 29.70
C VAL A 132 -58.87 -11.77 29.28
N SER A 133 -57.99 -11.97 30.26
CA SER A 133 -56.88 -12.96 30.24
C SER A 133 -57.49 -14.40 30.20
N PRO A 134 -56.75 -15.53 29.95
CA PRO A 134 -55.33 -15.75 30.26
C PRO A 134 -54.52 -16.74 29.37
N MET A 135 -53.24 -16.92 29.74
CA MET A 135 -52.34 -18.05 29.42
C MET A 135 -51.55 -18.01 28.10
N ARG A 136 -50.28 -17.59 28.22
CA ARG A 136 -49.16 -18.53 28.12
C ARG A 136 -47.93 -18.02 28.88
N GLN A 137 -47.60 -18.71 29.96
CA GLN A 137 -46.31 -18.65 30.63
C GLN A 137 -45.18 -18.96 29.64
N VAL A 138 -44.02 -18.31 29.75
CA VAL A 138 -42.78 -18.91 30.29
C VAL A 138 -41.77 -17.76 30.53
N GLU A 139 -41.23 -17.73 31.74
CA GLU A 139 -40.20 -16.81 32.27
C GLU A 139 -38.80 -17.06 31.68
N PRO A 140 -37.83 -16.13 31.91
CA PRO A 140 -36.46 -16.18 31.38
C PRO A 140 -35.56 -17.14 32.20
N PRO A 141 -34.32 -17.40 31.76
CA PRO A 141 -33.22 -16.81 32.53
C PRO A 141 -31.94 -16.47 31.75
N ALA A 142 -31.27 -15.42 32.21
CA ALA A 142 -29.85 -15.19 31.98
C ALA A 142 -28.98 -16.22 32.73
N LYS A 143 -27.86 -16.65 32.12
CA LYS A 143 -26.57 -16.96 32.79
C LYS A 143 -25.48 -17.39 31.80
N LYS A 144 -24.41 -16.58 31.70
CA LYS A 144 -22.99 -17.04 31.60
C LYS A 144 -22.59 -17.66 32.98
N PRO A 145 -21.51 -18.46 33.18
CA PRO A 145 -20.18 -18.40 32.52
C PRO A 145 -19.33 -19.73 32.37
N ALA A 146 -18.12 -19.58 31.79
CA ALA A 146 -16.83 -20.35 31.96
C ALA A 146 -16.52 -21.61 31.08
N THR A 147 -15.70 -21.53 30.00
CA THR A 147 -14.21 -21.73 29.78
C THR A 147 -13.74 -23.21 29.67
N PRO A 148 -12.57 -23.63 29.07
CA PRO A 148 -11.50 -22.98 28.26
C PRO A 148 -10.98 -23.78 27.01
N ALA A 149 -10.31 -23.14 26.03
CA ALA A 149 -9.24 -23.69 25.15
C ALA A 149 -8.72 -22.57 24.22
N GLU A 150 -7.49 -22.08 24.43
CA GLU A 150 -6.32 -22.20 23.53
C GLU A 150 -6.41 -21.21 22.34
N ASP A 151 -6.01 -19.96 22.52
CA ASP A 151 -4.65 -19.43 22.25
C ASP A 151 -4.31 -19.44 20.74
N ASP A 152 -4.80 -18.41 20.03
CA ASP A 152 -4.34 -17.89 18.71
C ASP A 152 -5.30 -16.83 18.09
N GLU A 153 -6.31 -16.32 18.81
CA GLU A 153 -7.32 -15.40 18.26
C GLU A 153 -7.15 -13.91 18.67
N ASP A 154 -6.10 -13.54 19.42
CA ASP A 154 -5.94 -12.18 19.99
C ASP A 154 -5.09 -11.20 19.12
N ASP A 155 -4.52 -11.65 18.00
CA ASP A 155 -3.70 -10.80 17.12
C ASP A 155 -4.49 -10.10 15.98
N ASP A 156 -5.79 -10.41 15.83
CA ASP A 156 -6.67 -9.85 14.79
C ASP A 156 -7.70 -8.86 15.36
N ILE A 157 -7.39 -8.17 16.47
CA ILE A 157 -8.20 -7.04 16.90
C ILE A 157 -7.98 -5.87 15.92
N ASP A 158 -8.83 -5.82 14.89
CA ASP A 158 -8.91 -4.70 13.96
C ASP A 158 -9.47 -3.45 14.66
N LEU A 159 -8.56 -2.71 15.29
CA LEU A 159 -8.80 -1.41 15.93
C LEU A 159 -9.19 -0.31 14.92
N PHE A 160 -9.19 -0.58 13.61
CA PHE A 160 -9.53 0.37 12.54
C PHE A 160 -10.76 -0.04 11.72
N GLY A 161 -11.43 -1.15 12.08
CA GLY A 161 -12.59 -1.71 11.39
C GLY A 161 -13.92 -1.02 11.69
N SER A 162 -13.96 0.31 11.69
CA SER A 162 -15.24 1.03 11.78
C SER A 162 -15.94 1.04 10.41
N ASP A 163 -16.86 0.08 10.25
CA ASP A 163 -18.10 0.12 9.45
C ASP A 163 -18.00 0.32 7.92
N ASN A 164 -17.92 -0.79 7.17
CA ASN A 164 -18.55 -0.97 5.85
C ASN A 164 -18.66 -2.48 5.51
N GLU A 165 -19.74 -3.15 5.94
CA GLU A 165 -19.92 -4.63 5.89
C GLU A 165 -19.96 -5.28 4.48
N GLU A 166 -19.95 -4.51 3.39
CA GLU A 166 -20.16 -5.06 2.04
C GLU A 166 -18.87 -5.24 1.21
N GLU A 167 -17.77 -4.57 1.55
CA GLU A 167 -16.45 -4.71 0.88
C GLU A 167 -15.57 -5.84 1.49
N ASP A 168 -15.98 -6.36 2.64
CA ASP A 168 -15.16 -7.20 3.51
C ASP A 168 -15.03 -8.66 3.01
N LYS A 169 -16.03 -9.16 2.26
CA LYS A 169 -16.03 -10.55 1.75
C LYS A 169 -15.04 -10.78 0.61
N GLU A 170 -14.85 -9.79 -0.26
CA GLU A 170 -13.90 -9.88 -1.37
C GLU A 170 -12.47 -9.63 -0.87
N ALA A 171 -12.29 -8.68 0.05
CA ALA A 171 -11.02 -8.41 0.69
C ALA A 171 -10.52 -9.60 1.53
N ALA A 172 -11.41 -10.28 2.26
CA ALA A 172 -11.09 -11.50 3.00
C ALA A 172 -10.65 -12.64 2.08
N GLN A 173 -11.34 -12.85 0.96
CA GLN A 173 -10.96 -13.87 -0.04
C GLN A 173 -9.59 -13.60 -0.66
N LEU A 174 -9.29 -12.33 -1.00
CA LEU A 174 -7.99 -11.95 -1.56
C LEU A 174 -6.84 -12.15 -0.55
N ARG A 175 -7.10 -11.88 0.74
CA ARG A 175 -6.15 -12.11 1.84
C ARG A 175 -5.89 -13.61 1.99
N GLU A 176 -6.93 -14.43 1.98
CA GLU A 176 -6.82 -15.89 2.10
C GLU A 176 -6.07 -16.50 0.90
N GLU A 177 -6.40 -16.09 -0.32
CA GLU A 177 -5.73 -16.57 -1.53
C GLU A 177 -4.23 -16.23 -1.51
N ARG A 178 -3.88 -15.02 -1.04
CA ARG A 178 -2.48 -14.63 -0.85
C ARG A 178 -1.79 -15.52 0.20
N LEU A 179 -2.42 -15.77 1.34
CA LEU A 179 -1.87 -16.66 2.37
C LEU A 179 -1.64 -18.08 1.83
N ARG A 180 -2.58 -18.62 1.05
CA ARG A 180 -2.45 -19.92 0.39
C ARG A 180 -1.27 -19.96 -0.59
N GLN A 181 -1.07 -18.91 -1.39
CA GLN A 181 0.09 -18.80 -2.28
C GLN A 181 1.41 -18.75 -1.51
N TYR A 182 1.47 -18.05 -0.37
CA TYR A 182 2.66 -18.04 0.49
C TYR A 182 2.93 -19.41 1.11
N ALA A 183 1.88 -20.12 1.55
CA ALA A 183 2.00 -21.48 2.08
C ALA A 183 2.51 -22.46 1.02
N GLU A 184 1.95 -22.43 -0.20
CA GLU A 184 2.41 -23.30 -1.29
C GLU A 184 3.86 -22.99 -1.70
N LYS A 185 4.24 -21.72 -1.81
CA LYS A 185 5.62 -21.30 -2.09
C LYS A 185 6.60 -21.69 -0.98
N LYS A 186 6.14 -21.74 0.27
CA LYS A 186 6.94 -22.20 1.42
C LYS A 186 7.07 -23.72 1.41
N ALA A 187 6.01 -24.45 1.07
CA ALA A 187 5.99 -25.92 0.99
C ALA A 187 6.80 -26.47 -0.19
N LYS A 188 6.84 -25.76 -1.32
CA LYS A 188 7.64 -26.14 -2.51
C LYS A 188 9.16 -25.95 -2.34
N LYS A 189 9.62 -25.39 -1.22
CA LYS A 189 11.07 -25.28 -0.95
C LYS A 189 11.60 -26.68 -0.62
N PRO A 190 12.53 -27.24 -1.40
CA PRO A 190 13.05 -28.57 -1.14
C PRO A 190 13.74 -28.59 0.23
N ALA A 191 13.21 -29.42 1.14
CA ALA A 191 13.86 -29.69 2.41
C ALA A 191 15.20 -30.40 2.14
N LEU A 192 16.24 -30.02 2.87
CA LEU A 192 17.56 -30.64 2.80
C LEU A 192 17.45 -32.08 3.35
N VAL A 193 17.26 -33.05 2.47
CA VAL A 193 17.31 -34.47 2.80
C VAL A 193 18.78 -34.91 2.79
N ALA A 194 19.29 -35.36 3.93
CA ALA A 194 20.61 -35.96 4.01
C ALA A 194 20.63 -37.27 3.20
N LYS A 195 21.47 -37.31 2.15
CA LYS A 195 21.68 -38.52 1.36
C LYS A 195 22.64 -39.44 2.14
N SER A 196 22.13 -40.50 2.77
CA SER A 196 22.97 -41.57 3.29
C SER A 196 23.50 -42.40 2.11
N SER A 197 24.82 -42.43 1.95
CA SER A 197 25.50 -43.34 1.03
C SER A 197 25.82 -44.61 1.80
N ILE A 198 25.12 -45.70 1.48
CA ILE A 198 25.39 -47.04 2.02
C ILE A 198 26.37 -47.72 1.05
N LEU A 199 27.47 -48.25 1.58
CA LEU A 199 28.46 -49.06 0.85
C LEU A 199 28.01 -50.52 0.79
#